data_AF-A0AAV5HBY5-F1
#
_entry.id   AF-A0AAV5HBY5-F1
#
_cell.length_a   1.000
_cell.length_b   1.000
_cell.length_c   1.000
_cell.angle_alpha   90.00
_cell.angle_beta   90.00
_cell.angle_gamma   90.00
#
_symmetry.space_group_name_H-M   'P 1'
#
loop_
_entity.id
_entity.type
_entity.pdbx_description
1 polymer ?
#
loop_
_entity_poly.entity_id
_entity_poly.type
_entity_poly.pdbx_seq_one_letter_code
_entity_poly.pdbx_strand_id
1 'polypeptide(L)'
;MEEMNATEREAAIKAVRECRSEEALGTALWNVVELYAGSTFYTSKKLPFTYRVKGRELFCDRKEKSITQATVLRAYRKIREAQKAGEPIRGPKKLSMFGAPYIWGILKGTGLAGEDAETAEKTEPAGKE
;
A
#
# COMPACT_ATOMS: atom_id res chain seq x y z
N MET A 1 21.67 7.18 -7.13
CA MET A 1 20.33 7.79 -7.29
C MET A 1 19.19 6.90 -6.78
N GLU A 2 19.40 5.59 -6.57
CA GLU A 2 18.39 4.67 -6.01
C GLU A 2 18.28 4.66 -4.47
N GLU A 3 19.36 5.00 -3.75
CA GLU A 3 19.37 5.04 -2.28
C GLU A 3 18.51 6.16 -1.66
N MET A 4 18.24 7.23 -2.40
CA MET A 4 17.52 8.40 -1.87
C MET A 4 16.05 8.09 -1.61
N ASN A 5 15.45 7.16 -2.37
CA ASN A 5 14.05 6.79 -2.25
C ASN A 5 13.79 5.82 -1.08
N ALA A 6 14.78 5.06 -0.62
CA ALA A 6 14.60 4.09 0.47
C ALA A 6 14.31 4.81 1.81
N THR A 7 15.15 5.79 2.15
CA THR A 7 14.98 6.61 3.36
C THR A 7 13.66 7.38 3.33
N GLU A 8 13.26 7.94 2.18
CA GLU A 8 11.98 8.64 2.03
C GLU A 8 10.78 7.70 2.21
N ARG A 9 10.84 6.48 1.65
CA ARG A 9 9.81 5.46 1.82
C ARG A 9 9.66 5.06 3.28
N GLU A 10 10.76 4.79 3.96
CA GLU A 10 10.75 4.44 5.39
C GLU A 10 10.24 5.59 6.26
N ALA A 11 10.69 6.82 6.00
CA ALA A 11 10.21 8.01 6.70
C ALA A 11 8.70 8.23 6.48
N ALA A 12 8.21 8.03 5.26
CA ALA A 12 6.80 8.14 4.95
C ALA A 12 5.96 7.05 5.65
N ILE A 13 6.44 5.80 5.67
CA ILE A 13 5.79 4.69 6.40
C ILE A 13 5.74 5.02 7.90
N LYS A 14 6.84 5.52 8.47
CA LYS A 14 6.90 5.94 9.87
C LYS A 14 5.90 7.06 10.15
N ALA A 15 5.83 8.09 9.29
CA ALA A 15 4.87 9.18 9.40
C ALA A 15 3.41 8.68 9.40
N VAL A 16 3.08 7.68 8.58
CA VAL A 16 1.74 7.04 8.55
C VAL A 16 1.42 6.33 9.87
N ARG A 17 2.38 5.61 10.45
CA ARG A 17 2.20 4.88 11.71
C ARG A 17 2.05 5.82 12.91
N GLU A 18 2.84 6.89 12.93
CA GLU A 18 2.80 7.89 13.99
C GLU A 18 1.65 8.90 13.81
N CYS A 19 1.06 8.97 12.62
CA CYS A 19 -0.06 9.87 12.34
C CYS A 19 -1.27 9.56 13.22
N ARG A 20 -1.65 10.51 14.08
CA ARG A 20 -2.92 10.48 14.82
C ARG A 20 -4.06 11.17 14.08
N SER A 21 -3.77 12.15 13.22
CA SER A 21 -4.79 12.91 12.49
C SER A 21 -5.21 12.19 11.21
N GLU A 22 -6.51 11.99 11.02
CA GLU A 22 -7.05 11.30 9.83
C GLU A 22 -6.78 12.05 8.52
N GLU A 23 -6.83 13.39 8.54
CA GLU A 23 -6.53 14.24 7.38
C GLU A 23 -5.07 14.12 6.95
N ALA A 24 -4.15 14.17 7.91
CA ALA A 24 -2.73 13.99 7.63
C ALA A 24 -2.39 12.54 7.27
N LEU A 25 -3.13 11.56 7.83
CA LEU A 25 -2.97 10.16 7.51
C LEU A 25 -3.26 9.87 6.04
N GLY A 26 -4.31 10.46 5.47
CA GLY A 26 -4.63 10.33 4.05
C GLY A 26 -3.47 10.78 3.16
N THR A 27 -2.90 11.96 3.45
CA THR A 27 -1.78 12.53 2.71
C THR A 27 -0.49 11.72 2.91
N ALA A 28 -0.16 11.35 4.15
CA ALA A 28 1.03 10.55 4.44
C ALA A 28 0.95 9.16 3.80
N LEU A 29 -0.21 8.52 3.86
CA LEU A 29 -0.45 7.20 3.24
C LEU A 29 -0.33 7.30 1.72
N TRP A 30 -0.87 8.36 1.15
CA TRP A 30 -0.77 8.62 -0.29
C TRP A 30 0.68 8.86 -0.72
N ASN A 31 1.45 9.61 0.06
CA ASN A 31 2.87 9.82 -0.20
C ASN A 31 3.64 8.49 -0.27
N VAL A 32 3.35 7.54 0.62
CA VAL A 32 3.90 6.18 0.52
C VAL A 32 3.49 5.52 -0.79
N VAL A 33 2.20 5.56 -1.16
CA VAL A 33 1.73 4.97 -2.42
C VAL A 33 2.41 5.61 -3.65
N GLU A 34 2.65 6.92 -3.63
CA GLU A 34 3.37 7.62 -4.69
C GLU A 34 4.85 7.21 -4.78
N LEU A 35 5.54 7.12 -3.64
CA LEU A 35 6.94 6.70 -3.57
C LEU A 35 7.14 5.26 -4.05
N TYR A 36 6.13 4.41 -3.92
CA TYR A 36 6.14 3.02 -4.38
C TYR A 36 5.46 2.84 -5.76
N ALA A 37 4.98 3.92 -6.39
CA ALA A 37 4.43 3.85 -7.73
C ALA A 37 5.46 3.27 -8.71
N GLY A 38 5.02 2.39 -9.61
CA GLY A 38 5.89 1.65 -10.52
C GLY A 38 6.63 0.46 -9.90
N SER A 39 6.54 0.25 -8.59
CA SER A 39 7.10 -0.97 -7.96
C SER A 39 6.20 -2.17 -8.20
N THR A 40 6.80 -3.37 -8.23
CA THR A 40 6.08 -4.63 -8.39
C THR A 40 5.55 -5.11 -7.04
N PHE A 41 4.24 -5.31 -6.97
CA PHE A 41 3.55 -5.83 -5.79
C PHE A 41 2.86 -7.15 -6.12
N TYR A 42 2.54 -7.91 -5.07
CA TYR A 42 1.88 -9.20 -5.19
C TYR A 42 0.52 -9.16 -4.52
N THR A 43 -0.51 -9.61 -5.24
CA THR A 43 -1.84 -9.80 -4.63
C THR A 43 -1.83 -11.03 -3.72
N SER A 44 -2.89 -11.23 -2.93
CA SER A 44 -3.05 -12.44 -2.09
C SER A 44 -3.01 -13.76 -2.87
N LYS A 45 -3.14 -13.73 -4.20
CA LYS A 45 -2.96 -14.90 -5.08
C LYS A 45 -1.54 -15.02 -5.63
N LYS A 46 -0.56 -14.31 -5.05
CA LYS A 46 0.84 -14.22 -5.53
C LYS A 46 0.95 -13.76 -7.00
N LEU A 47 -0.03 -12.98 -7.48
CA LEU A 47 0.03 -12.42 -8.84
C LEU A 47 0.80 -11.10 -8.81
N PRO A 48 1.88 -10.97 -9.60
CA PRO A 48 2.60 -9.71 -9.73
C PRO A 48 1.74 -8.69 -10.48
N PHE A 49 1.69 -7.48 -9.94
CA PHE A 49 1.07 -6.32 -10.55
C PHE A 49 1.89 -5.07 -10.25
N THR A 50 1.83 -4.11 -11.16
CA THR A 50 2.35 -2.77 -10.97
C THR A 50 1.19 -1.78 -10.99
N TYR A 51 1.42 -0.61 -10.43
CA TYR A 51 0.46 0.49 -10.52
C TYR A 51 1.17 1.81 -10.78
N ARG A 52 0.41 2.76 -11.32
CA ARG A 52 0.86 4.13 -11.54
C ARG A 52 -0.06 5.07 -10.78
N VAL A 53 0.49 6.14 -10.24
CA VAL A 53 -0.30 7.18 -9.58
C VAL A 53 -0.46 8.35 -10.53
N LYS A 54 -1.67 8.89 -10.62
CA LYS A 54 -1.99 10.15 -11.31
C LYS A 54 -2.83 11.00 -10.37
N GLY A 55 -2.22 12.03 -9.79
CA GLY A 55 -2.89 12.90 -8.81
C GLY A 55 -3.29 12.11 -7.56
N ARG A 56 -4.59 12.03 -7.27
CA ARG A 56 -5.15 11.31 -6.10
C ARG A 56 -5.76 9.96 -6.45
N GLU A 57 -5.39 9.41 -7.59
CA GLU A 57 -5.86 8.12 -8.09
C GLU A 57 -4.70 7.23 -8.51
N LEU A 58 -4.78 5.95 -8.13
CA LEU A 58 -3.82 4.93 -8.56
C LEU A 58 -4.49 3.97 -9.53
N PHE A 59 -3.76 3.62 -10.58
CA PHE A 59 -4.19 2.80 -11.69
C PHE A 59 -3.35 1.52 -11.68
N CYS A 60 -3.97 0.39 -11.36
CA CYS A 60 -3.31 -0.91 -11.45
C CYS A 60 -3.35 -1.40 -12.90
N ASP A 61 -2.24 -1.92 -13.40
CA ASP A 61 -2.14 -2.41 -14.78
C ASP A 61 -3.17 -3.53 -15.07
N ARG A 62 -3.40 -4.41 -14.08
CA ARG A 62 -4.38 -5.49 -14.18
C ARG A 62 -5.84 -5.08 -13.98
N LYS A 63 -6.14 -3.78 -13.89
CA LYS A 63 -7.46 -3.30 -13.47
C LYS A 63 -7.90 -2.07 -14.25
N GLU A 64 -9.06 -2.16 -14.89
CA GLU A 64 -9.67 -1.03 -15.61
C GLU A 64 -10.06 0.15 -14.73
N LYS A 65 -10.36 -0.09 -13.44
CA LYS A 65 -10.86 0.95 -12.54
C LYS A 65 -9.75 1.48 -11.62
N SER A 66 -9.63 2.80 -11.56
CA SER A 66 -8.76 3.51 -10.62
C SER A 66 -9.21 3.28 -9.18
N ILE A 67 -8.25 3.39 -8.27
CA ILE A 67 -8.47 3.39 -6.83
C ILE A 67 -8.09 4.79 -6.32
N THR A 68 -9.05 5.48 -5.74
CA THR A 68 -8.85 6.83 -5.21
C THR A 68 -8.13 6.80 -3.85
N GLN A 69 -7.45 7.89 -3.49
CA GLN A 69 -6.86 8.11 -2.17
C GLN A 69 -7.84 7.82 -1.03
N ALA A 70 -9.10 8.28 -1.16
CA ALA A 70 -10.14 8.03 -0.17
C ALA A 70 -10.42 6.53 0.03
N THR A 71 -10.33 5.74 -1.05
CA THR A 71 -10.52 4.29 -1.01
C THR A 71 -9.37 3.63 -0.24
N VAL A 72 -8.12 3.99 -0.54
CA VAL A 72 -6.94 3.47 0.17
C VAL A 72 -6.97 3.85 1.66
N LEU A 73 -7.30 5.09 1.97
CA LEU A 73 -7.43 5.59 3.35
C LEU A 73 -8.48 4.80 4.14
N ARG A 74 -9.67 4.57 3.55
CA ARG A 74 -10.72 3.74 4.17
C ARG A 74 -10.24 2.32 4.44
N ALA A 75 -9.44 1.73 3.53
CA ALA A 75 -8.88 0.40 3.72
C ALA A 75 -7.93 0.35 4.93
N TYR A 76 -6.99 1.29 4.98
CA TYR A 76 -6.02 1.38 6.06
C TYR A 76 -6.70 1.68 7.41
N ARG A 77 -7.70 2.57 7.42
CA ARG A 77 -8.50 2.87 8.61
C ARG A 77 -9.17 1.62 9.15
N LYS A 78 -9.83 0.82 8.30
CA LYS A 78 -10.42 -0.47 8.69
C LYS A 78 -9.39 -1.40 9.34
N ILE A 79 -8.18 -1.49 8.77
CA ILE A 79 -7.11 -2.35 9.31
C ILE A 79 -6.70 -1.86 10.70
N ARG A 80 -6.49 -0.55 10.87
CA ARG A 80 -6.09 0.06 12.13
C ARG A 80 -7.18 -0.06 13.20
N GLU A 81 -8.43 0.19 12.85
CA GLU A 81 -9.59 0.01 13.74
C GLU A 81 -9.71 -1.45 14.19
N ALA A 82 -9.57 -2.40 13.26
CA ALA A 82 -9.63 -3.82 13.55
C ALA A 82 -8.45 -4.29 14.44
N GLN A 83 -7.24 -3.79 14.20
CA GLN A 83 -6.09 -4.05 15.06
C GLN A 83 -6.30 -3.49 16.47
N LYS A 84 -6.85 -2.27 16.59
CA LYS A 84 -7.18 -1.65 17.88
C LYS A 84 -8.30 -2.40 18.63
N ALA A 85 -9.25 -2.98 17.90
CA ALA A 85 -10.33 -3.80 18.44
C ALA A 85 -9.87 -5.21 18.86
N GLY A 86 -8.60 -5.57 18.65
CA GLY A 86 -8.07 -6.91 18.94
C GLY A 86 -8.38 -7.97 17.88
N GLU A 87 -8.98 -7.58 16.75
CA GLU A 87 -9.30 -8.47 15.63
C GLU A 87 -8.61 -8.00 14.34
N PRO A 88 -7.26 -8.11 14.23
CA PRO A 88 -6.54 -7.60 13.07
C PRO A 88 -7.04 -8.23 11.77
N ILE A 89 -7.22 -7.38 10.75
CA ILE A 89 -7.54 -7.87 9.41
C ILE A 89 -6.30 -8.60 8.88
N ARG A 90 -6.41 -9.89 8.58
CA ARG A 90 -5.33 -10.73 8.02
C ARG A 90 -5.42 -10.91 6.50
N GLY A 91 -6.37 -10.27 5.83
CA GLY A 91 -6.52 -10.42 4.40
C GLY A 91 -7.55 -9.48 3.76
N PRO A 92 -7.50 -9.35 2.41
CA PRO A 92 -8.34 -8.42 1.67
C PRO A 92 -9.84 -8.72 1.75
N LYS A 93 -10.22 -9.96 2.12
CA LYS A 93 -11.65 -10.34 2.25
C LYS A 93 -12.39 -9.48 3.29
N LYS A 94 -11.75 -9.14 4.41
CA LYS A 94 -12.39 -8.30 5.45
C LYS A 94 -12.46 -6.81 5.09
N LEU A 95 -11.67 -6.35 4.10
CA LEU A 95 -11.75 -4.96 3.64
C LEU A 95 -13.10 -4.66 2.95
N SER A 96 -13.73 -5.68 2.34
CA SER A 96 -15.05 -5.60 1.69
C SER A 96 -15.22 -4.37 0.80
N MET A 97 -14.24 -4.14 -0.08
CA MET A 97 -14.15 -2.96 -0.93
C MET A 97 -13.59 -3.31 -2.30
N PHE A 98 -13.88 -2.46 -3.29
CA PHE A 98 -13.40 -2.66 -4.63
C PHE A 98 -11.89 -2.39 -4.72
N GLY A 99 -11.14 -3.37 -5.23
CA GLY A 99 -9.67 -3.26 -5.25
C GLY A 99 -8.97 -3.74 -3.98
N ALA A 100 -9.71 -4.28 -3.00
CA ALA A 100 -9.17 -4.85 -1.77
C ALA A 100 -7.90 -5.71 -1.94
N PRO A 101 -7.82 -6.70 -2.86
CA PRO A 101 -6.61 -7.52 -2.99
C PRO A 101 -5.37 -6.75 -3.46
N TYR A 102 -5.56 -5.65 -4.21
CA TYR A 102 -4.46 -4.80 -4.67
C TYR A 102 -4.01 -3.85 -3.57
N ILE A 103 -4.97 -3.17 -2.92
CA ILE A 103 -4.68 -2.29 -1.78
C ILE A 103 -4.00 -3.07 -0.67
N TRP A 104 -4.49 -4.27 -0.36
CA TRP A 104 -3.86 -5.18 0.58
C TRP A 104 -2.44 -5.55 0.18
N GLY A 105 -2.19 -5.87 -1.09
CA GLY A 105 -0.85 -6.18 -1.59
C GLY A 105 0.11 -5.00 -1.43
N ILE A 106 -0.35 -3.78 -1.71
CA ILE A 106 0.44 -2.55 -1.55
C ILE A 106 0.74 -2.31 -0.06
N LEU A 107 -0.28 -2.28 0.80
CA LEU A 107 -0.11 -2.06 2.23
C LEU A 107 0.76 -3.15 2.89
N LYS A 108 0.67 -4.40 2.42
CA LYS A 108 1.55 -5.48 2.87
C LYS A 108 2.98 -5.28 2.40
N GLY A 109 3.18 -4.91 1.14
CA GLY A 109 4.52 -4.65 0.60
C GLY A 109 5.21 -3.44 1.22
N THR A 110 4.45 -2.46 1.73
CA THR A 110 4.99 -1.30 2.46
C THR A 110 5.13 -1.53 3.97
N GLY A 111 4.78 -2.71 4.48
CA GLY A 111 4.84 -3.02 5.92
C GLY A 111 3.77 -2.29 6.77
N LEU A 112 2.76 -1.70 6.13
CA LEU A 112 1.64 -1.03 6.79
C LEU A 112 0.50 -2.00 7.17
N ALA A 113 0.45 -3.20 6.58
CA ALA A 113 -0.55 -4.23 6.88
C ALA A 113 0.03 -5.66 6.84
N GLY A 114 -0.45 -6.53 7.74
CA GLY A 114 -0.09 -7.95 7.78
C GLY A 114 1.12 -8.24 8.67
N GLU A 115 0.86 -8.82 9.85
CA GLU A 115 1.89 -9.31 10.79
C GLU A 115 2.35 -10.75 10.49
N ASP A 116 1.79 -11.40 9.47
CA ASP A 116 2.24 -12.72 9.03
C ASP A 116 3.30 -12.57 7.93
N ALA A 117 4.54 -12.79 8.38
CA ALA A 117 5.73 -13.00 7.57
C ALA A 117 5.47 -14.06 6.48
N GLU A 118 5.33 -13.62 5.23
CA GLU A 118 5.69 -14.44 4.08
C GLU A 118 5.94 -13.51 2.89
N THR A 119 7.25 -13.29 2.66
CA THR A 119 7.95 -12.96 1.40
C THR A 119 7.22 -12.04 0.40
N ALA A 120 7.56 -10.76 0.44
CA ALA A 120 7.78 -10.00 -0.78
C ALA A 120 9.29 -9.68 -0.81
N GLU A 121 10.01 -10.62 -1.41
CA GLU A 121 11.43 -10.57 -1.71
C GLU A 121 11.80 -9.22 -2.35
N LYS A 122 12.94 -8.68 -1.90
CA LYS A 122 13.65 -7.56 -2.51
C LYS A 122 13.80 -7.85 -4.02
N THR A 123 13.10 -7.14 -4.89
CA THR A 123 13.49 -7.07 -6.30
C THR A 123 13.89 -5.64 -6.61
N GLU A 124 15.21 -5.43 -6.54
CA GLU A 124 15.97 -4.35 -7.20
C GLU A 124 15.94 -4.58 -8.74
N PRO A 125 16.48 -3.69 -9.59
CA PRO A 125 15.75 -2.95 -10.60
C PRO A 125 15.80 -3.64 -11.98
N ALA A 126 14.70 -3.63 -12.72
CA ALA A 126 14.72 -4.04 -14.12
C ALA A 126 15.24 -2.86 -14.97
N GLY A 127 16.54 -2.88 -15.23
CA GLY A 127 17.12 -2.18 -16.37
C GLY A 127 16.55 -2.71 -17.70
N LYS A 128 16.48 -1.81 -18.68
CA LYS A 128 16.47 -2.06 -20.12
C LYS A 128 17.10 -0.81 -20.73
N GLU A 129 18.41 -0.87 -20.97
CA GLU A 129 19.04 -1.06 -22.29
C GLU A 129 18.94 0.19 -23.16
#